data_AF-X0WER3-F1
#
_entry.id   AF-X0WER3-F1
#
_cell.length_a   1.000
_cell.length_b   1.000
_cell.length_c   1.000
_cell.angle_alpha   90.00
_cell.angle_beta   90.00
_cell.angle_gamma   90.00
#
_symmetry.space_group_name_H-M   'P 1'
#
loop_
_entity.id
_entity.type
_entity.pdbx_description
1 polymer ?
#
loop_
_entity_poly.entity_id
_entity_poly.type
_entity_poly.pdbx_seq_one_letter_code
_entity_poly.pdbx_strand_id
1 'polypeptide(L)'
;MRSFALGDESALLMASYPKDRPKNPFPYFTEVMTGFEYTAAVGMLYEGQVDDGLQCIRNIRDRYDGRKRSPFDEAECGHHYARAMASWAAVLAITGFGYSGVEKSMTFAAQDGSFFWSNGYAWGTCSLKKRKKDVQVELSVLYGQLSLSKFVLRNFGNREFDPDESGLIKAGEKLKFSVSG
;
A
#
# COMPACT_ATOMS: atom_id res chain seq x y z
N MET A 1 21.90 24.78 -3.20
CA MET A 1 20.52 24.25 -3.10
C MET A 1 20.47 22.99 -3.94
N ARG A 2 19.97 21.87 -3.39
CA ARG A 2 19.81 20.62 -4.15
C ARG A 2 18.41 20.61 -4.78
N SER A 3 18.31 20.19 -6.03
CA SER A 3 17.05 20.09 -6.76
C SER A 3 16.74 18.62 -7.02
N PHE A 4 15.56 18.19 -6.61
CA PHE A 4 15.09 16.80 -6.75
C PHE A 4 13.95 16.67 -7.77
N ALA A 5 13.30 17.79 -8.12
CA ALA A 5 12.42 17.94 -9.27
C ALA A 5 13.02 18.95 -10.27
N LEU A 6 12.69 18.82 -11.55
CA LEU A 6 13.23 19.60 -12.66
C LEU A 6 12.12 19.98 -13.65
N GLY A 7 12.17 21.21 -14.19
CA GLY A 7 11.27 21.65 -15.26
C GLY A 7 9.80 21.70 -14.82
N ASP A 8 8.95 20.96 -15.53
CA ASP A 8 7.50 20.83 -15.34
C ASP A 8 7.10 19.70 -14.39
N GLU A 9 8.07 19.07 -13.71
CA GLU A 9 7.81 18.00 -12.76
C GLU A 9 7.01 18.47 -11.55
N SER A 10 5.92 17.74 -11.26
CA SER A 10 5.10 17.97 -10.07
C SER A 10 5.72 17.34 -8.83
N ALA A 11 5.61 18.03 -7.70
CA ALA A 11 6.19 17.61 -6.43
C ALA A 11 5.42 18.18 -5.24
N LEU A 12 5.46 17.47 -4.11
CA LEU A 12 5.04 18.02 -2.84
C LEU A 12 6.28 18.48 -2.07
N LEU A 13 6.30 19.78 -1.76
CA LEU A 13 7.41 20.43 -1.06
C LEU A 13 7.30 20.25 0.45
N MET A 14 8.43 20.25 1.15
CA MET A 14 8.47 20.17 2.61
C MET A 14 7.70 21.30 3.29
N ALA A 15 7.73 22.51 2.73
CA ALA A 15 6.86 23.60 3.19
C ALA A 15 6.55 24.61 2.09
N SER A 16 5.30 25.05 2.06
CA SER A 16 4.86 26.23 1.32
C SER A 16 4.44 27.31 2.31
N TYR A 17 4.77 28.57 2.02
CA TYR A 17 4.37 29.71 2.84
C TYR A 17 3.16 30.37 2.16
N PRO A 18 2.00 30.46 2.83
CA PRO A 18 0.76 30.95 2.20
C PRO A 18 0.78 32.47 1.92
N LYS A 19 1.76 33.19 2.47
CA LYS A 19 2.03 34.60 2.22
C LYS A 19 3.48 34.73 1.73
N ASP A 20 4.26 35.59 2.37
CA ASP A 20 5.67 35.75 2.07
C ASP A 20 6.53 34.70 2.75
N ARG A 21 7.58 34.25 2.04
CA ARG A 21 8.64 33.43 2.62
C ARG A 21 9.40 34.25 3.69
N PRO A 22 9.58 33.72 4.92
CA PRO A 22 10.36 34.39 5.96
C PRO A 22 11.81 34.66 5.51
N LYS A 23 12.45 35.67 6.11
CA LYS A 23 13.89 35.96 5.88
C LYS A 23 14.79 34.78 6.25
N ASN A 24 14.41 34.00 7.25
CA ASN A 24 15.09 32.78 7.67
C ASN A 24 14.10 31.61 7.62
N PRO A 25 13.86 31.00 6.44
CA PRO A 25 12.93 29.89 6.31
C PRO A 25 13.49 28.62 6.95
N PHE A 26 12.61 27.66 7.26
CA PHE A 26 13.00 26.32 7.71
C PHE A 26 14.00 25.69 6.72
N PRO A 27 15.11 25.05 7.18
CA PRO A 27 16.03 24.34 6.29
C PRO A 27 15.31 23.31 5.40
N TYR A 28 15.74 23.13 4.14
CA TYR A 28 15.17 22.14 3.21
C TYR A 28 13.72 22.38 2.76
N PHE A 29 13.12 23.53 3.07
CA PHE A 29 11.72 23.82 2.72
C PHE A 29 11.39 23.68 1.22
N THR A 30 12.37 23.86 0.32
CA THR A 30 12.23 23.65 -1.13
C THR A 30 12.66 22.27 -1.62
N GLU A 31 13.19 21.41 -0.75
CA GLU A 31 13.60 20.06 -1.15
C GLU A 31 12.34 19.21 -1.37
N VAL A 32 12.47 18.24 -2.28
CA VAL A 32 11.45 17.25 -2.58
C VAL A 32 11.98 15.93 -2.07
N MET A 33 11.20 15.29 -1.20
CA MET A 33 11.66 14.13 -0.46
C MET A 33 10.63 13.01 -0.58
N THR A 34 10.95 12.01 -1.39
CA THR A 34 10.01 10.96 -1.81
C THR A 34 9.38 10.23 -0.63
N GLY A 35 10.11 9.97 0.45
CA GLY A 35 9.55 9.33 1.63
C GLY A 35 8.50 10.17 2.36
N PHE A 36 8.66 11.50 2.40
CA PHE A 36 7.64 12.40 2.96
C PHE A 36 6.44 12.54 2.02
N GLU A 37 6.68 12.58 0.71
CA GLU A 37 5.60 12.61 -0.28
C GLU A 37 4.73 11.35 -0.21
N TYR A 38 5.35 10.16 -0.12
CA TYR A 38 4.61 8.92 0.11
C TYR A 38 3.87 8.92 1.44
N THR A 39 4.48 9.43 2.51
CA THR A 39 3.82 9.52 3.82
C THR A 39 2.57 10.40 3.74
N ALA A 40 2.67 11.57 3.11
CA ALA A 40 1.52 12.45 2.89
C ALA A 40 0.46 11.78 2.01
N ALA A 41 0.86 11.14 0.90
CA ALA A 41 -0.04 10.43 0.00
C ALA A 41 -0.78 9.28 0.71
N VAL A 42 -0.08 8.49 1.51
CA VAL A 42 -0.67 7.39 2.29
C VAL A 42 -1.63 7.93 3.36
N GLY A 43 -1.29 9.04 4.01
CA GLY A 43 -2.21 9.75 4.90
C GLY A 43 -3.50 10.15 4.18
N MET A 44 -3.40 10.75 2.99
CA MET A 44 -4.56 11.08 2.14
C MET A 44 -5.41 9.83 1.82
N LEU A 45 -4.78 8.70 1.49
CA LEU A 45 -5.51 7.44 1.24
C LEU A 45 -6.29 6.97 2.48
N TYR A 46 -5.70 7.06 3.67
CA TYR A 46 -6.40 6.68 4.92
C TYR A 46 -7.54 7.64 5.29
N GLU A 47 -7.41 8.92 4.95
CA GLU A 47 -8.44 9.95 5.15
C GLU A 47 -9.51 9.97 4.04
N GLY A 48 -9.47 9.01 3.10
CA GLY A 48 -10.44 8.92 2.00
C GLY A 48 -10.22 9.90 0.85
N GLN A 49 -9.13 10.66 0.85
CA GLN A 49 -8.70 11.53 -0.25
C GLN A 49 -7.96 10.70 -1.32
N VAL A 50 -8.68 9.76 -1.93
CA VAL A 50 -8.10 8.72 -2.81
C VAL A 50 -7.44 9.32 -4.03
N ASP A 51 -8.12 10.25 -4.72
CA ASP A 51 -7.62 10.84 -5.96
C ASP A 51 -6.35 11.67 -5.74
N ASP A 52 -6.31 12.49 -4.68
CA ASP A 52 -5.15 13.31 -4.33
C ASP A 52 -3.95 12.46 -3.88
N GLY A 53 -4.21 11.41 -3.08
CA GLY A 53 -3.20 10.44 -2.67
C GLY A 53 -2.58 9.72 -3.88
N LEU A 54 -3.41 9.25 -4.81
CA LEU A 54 -2.95 8.62 -6.04
C LEU A 54 -2.24 9.60 -6.97
N GLN A 55 -2.68 10.86 -7.03
CA GLN A 55 -2.00 11.89 -7.82
C GLN A 55 -0.58 12.14 -7.31
N CYS A 56 -0.39 12.24 -5.99
CA CYS A 56 0.93 12.39 -5.40
C CYS A 56 1.85 11.21 -5.75
N ILE A 57 1.34 9.97 -5.64
CA ILE A 57 2.10 8.77 -6.02
C ILE A 57 2.46 8.79 -7.50
N ARG A 58 1.53 9.14 -8.39
CA ARG A 58 1.79 9.27 -9.84
C ARG A 58 2.88 10.31 -10.11
N ASN A 59 2.80 11.47 -9.47
CA ASN A 59 3.81 12.53 -9.61
C ASN A 59 5.20 12.04 -9.21
N ILE A 60 5.32 11.26 -8.12
CA ILE A 60 6.60 10.63 -7.76
C ILE A 60 7.05 9.69 -8.88
N ARG A 61 6.19 8.75 -9.31
CA ARG A 61 6.52 7.76 -10.34
C ARG A 61 6.91 8.38 -11.68
N ASP A 62 6.29 9.50 -12.06
CA ASP A 62 6.58 10.23 -13.30
C ASP A 62 7.96 10.91 -13.31
N ARG A 63 8.55 11.16 -12.13
CA ARG A 63 9.95 11.61 -12.01
C ARG A 63 10.95 10.48 -12.12
N TYR A 64 10.52 9.24 -11.90
CA TYR A 64 11.32 8.01 -11.91
C TYR A 64 10.75 6.99 -12.91
N ASP A 65 10.41 7.44 -14.11
CA ASP A 65 9.78 6.66 -15.18
C ASP A 65 10.74 5.72 -15.95
N GLY A 66 12.02 5.71 -15.59
CA GLY A 66 13.09 4.99 -16.29
C GLY A 66 13.68 5.71 -17.49
N ARG A 67 13.08 6.80 -17.97
CA ARG A 67 13.66 7.70 -18.98
C ARG A 67 14.37 8.87 -18.33
N LYS A 68 13.75 9.49 -17.32
CA LYS A 68 14.30 10.64 -16.58
C LYS A 68 15.26 10.19 -15.50
N ARG A 69 14.85 9.20 -14.70
CA ARG A 69 15.60 8.64 -13.56
C ARG A 69 15.24 7.16 -13.39
N SER A 70 16.11 6.41 -12.71
CA SER A 70 15.87 4.99 -12.44
C SER A 70 14.57 4.77 -11.64
N PRO A 71 13.70 3.83 -12.06
CA PRO A 71 12.43 3.56 -11.38
C PRO A 71 12.59 2.86 -10.02
N PHE A 72 13.82 2.44 -9.70
CA PHE A 72 14.20 1.71 -8.49
C PHE A 72 15.11 2.53 -7.57
N ASP A 73 15.24 3.83 -7.83
CA ASP A 73 16.13 4.71 -7.08
C ASP A 73 15.51 6.10 -6.87
N GLU A 74 14.44 6.11 -6.07
CA GLU A 74 13.70 7.31 -5.70
C GLU A 74 14.49 8.16 -4.69
N ALA A 75 15.41 8.97 -5.23
CA ALA A 75 16.35 9.79 -4.45
C ALA A 75 15.68 10.78 -3.48
N GLU A 76 16.30 10.97 -2.31
CA GLU A 76 15.87 11.92 -1.28
C GLU A 76 17.07 12.64 -0.65
N CYS A 77 17.94 11.95 0.08
CA CYS A 77 19.20 12.49 0.61
C CYS A 77 20.40 11.82 -0.08
N GLY A 78 20.29 11.66 -1.40
CA GLY A 78 21.18 10.84 -2.22
C GLY A 78 20.46 9.63 -2.82
N HIS A 79 21.24 8.77 -3.47
CA HIS A 79 20.80 7.52 -4.07
C HIS A 79 20.59 6.41 -3.02
N HIS A 80 19.75 5.43 -3.34
CA HIS A 80 19.46 4.25 -2.53
C HIS A 80 18.96 4.57 -1.12
N TYR A 81 18.23 5.68 -0.98
CA TYR A 81 17.70 6.11 0.30
C TYR A 81 16.45 5.31 0.67
N ALA A 82 16.44 4.72 1.87
CA ALA A 82 15.42 3.76 2.27
C ALA A 82 13.99 4.34 2.38
N ARG A 83 13.83 5.65 2.56
CA ARG A 83 12.55 6.25 2.94
C ARG A 83 11.45 6.10 1.86
N ALA A 84 11.83 5.98 0.59
CA ALA A 84 10.90 5.70 -0.50
C ALA A 84 10.16 4.35 -0.33
N MET A 85 10.69 3.41 0.47
CA MET A 85 9.99 2.17 0.82
C MET A 85 8.68 2.41 1.60
N ALA A 86 8.45 3.62 2.12
CA ALA A 86 7.14 4.02 2.67
C ALA A 86 5.99 3.86 1.65
N SER A 87 6.29 3.85 0.35
CA SER A 87 5.36 3.53 -0.73
C SER A 87 4.58 2.22 -0.52
N TRP A 88 5.17 1.24 0.18
CA TRP A 88 4.49 -0.02 0.51
C TRP A 88 3.19 0.18 1.29
N ALA A 89 3.14 1.21 2.15
CA ALA A 89 1.96 1.50 2.95
C ALA A 89 0.74 1.92 2.10
N ALA A 90 0.95 2.39 0.86
CA ALA A 90 -0.15 2.67 -0.07
C ALA A 90 -0.90 1.38 -0.46
N VAL A 91 -0.17 0.26 -0.61
CA VAL A 91 -0.79 -1.05 -0.87
C VAL A 91 -1.71 -1.44 0.28
N LEU A 92 -1.27 -1.24 1.53
CA LEU A 92 -2.07 -1.53 2.72
C LEU A 92 -3.32 -0.64 2.78
N ALA A 93 -3.16 0.67 2.55
CA ALA A 93 -4.25 1.63 2.58
C ALA A 93 -5.32 1.33 1.52
N ILE A 94 -4.91 1.05 0.28
CA ILE A 94 -5.83 0.81 -0.85
C ILE A 94 -6.53 -0.55 -0.72
N THR A 95 -5.81 -1.60 -0.32
CA THR A 95 -6.37 -2.96 -0.28
C THR A 95 -7.10 -3.27 1.03
N GLY A 96 -6.88 -2.46 2.07
CA GLY A 96 -7.29 -2.76 3.44
C GLY A 96 -6.58 -3.98 4.02
N PHE A 97 -5.47 -4.42 3.42
CA PHE A 97 -4.73 -5.60 3.85
C PHE A 97 -4.21 -5.44 5.27
N GLY A 98 -4.43 -6.46 6.10
CA GLY A 98 -3.82 -6.61 7.41
C GLY A 98 -3.69 -8.07 7.77
N TYR A 99 -2.62 -8.42 8.48
CA TYR A 99 -2.40 -9.78 8.98
C TYR A 99 -1.96 -9.74 10.44
N SER A 100 -2.61 -10.53 11.28
CA SER A 100 -2.17 -10.80 12.65
C SER A 100 -1.59 -12.21 12.73
N GLY A 101 -0.29 -12.31 12.97
CA GLY A 101 0.38 -13.60 13.18
C GLY A 101 -0.03 -14.29 14.48
N VAL A 102 -0.48 -13.52 15.48
CA VAL A 102 -0.93 -14.04 16.78
C VAL A 102 -2.32 -14.65 16.65
N GLU A 103 -3.26 -13.91 16.04
CA GLU A 103 -4.65 -14.36 15.85
C GLU A 103 -4.82 -15.27 14.63
N LYS A 104 -3.79 -15.39 13.78
CA LYS A 104 -3.87 -16.01 12.44
C LYS A 104 -5.05 -15.45 11.64
N SER A 105 -5.21 -14.13 11.70
CA SER A 105 -6.31 -13.41 11.06
C SER A 105 -5.80 -12.59 9.87
N MET A 106 -6.53 -12.63 8.76
CA MET A 106 -6.23 -11.85 7.55
C MET A 106 -7.43 -10.97 7.21
N THR A 107 -7.17 -9.69 6.95
CA THR A 107 -8.19 -8.68 6.67
C THR A 107 -7.96 -8.06 5.29
N PHE A 108 -9.03 -7.79 4.57
CA PHE A 108 -9.06 -6.95 3.36
C PHE A 108 -10.25 -6.00 3.38
N ALA A 109 -10.20 -4.94 2.56
CA ALA A 109 -11.39 -4.17 2.21
C ALA A 109 -12.30 -4.99 1.30
N ALA A 110 -13.63 -4.88 1.47
CA ALA A 110 -14.60 -5.53 0.60
C ALA A 110 -14.69 -4.82 -0.76
N GLN A 111 -13.70 -5.02 -1.63
CA GLN A 111 -13.64 -4.42 -2.97
C GLN A 111 -13.24 -5.47 -4.02
N ASP A 112 -13.77 -5.32 -5.23
CA ASP A 112 -13.46 -6.26 -6.32
C ASP A 112 -12.03 -6.05 -6.82
N GLY A 113 -11.33 -7.14 -7.12
CA GLY A 113 -9.99 -7.09 -7.67
C GLY A 113 -9.11 -8.26 -7.23
N SER A 114 -7.85 -8.21 -7.64
CA SER A 114 -6.81 -9.14 -7.21
C SER A 114 -5.69 -8.36 -6.53
N PHE A 115 -5.40 -8.72 -5.29
CA PHE A 115 -4.49 -7.98 -4.43
C PHE A 115 -3.32 -8.86 -4.02
N PHE A 116 -2.12 -8.28 -4.03
CA PHE A 116 -0.95 -8.93 -3.45
C PHE A 116 -1.04 -8.89 -1.91
N TRP A 117 -0.53 -9.94 -1.26
CA TRP A 117 -0.33 -9.96 0.18
C TRP A 117 0.97 -10.65 0.55
N SER A 118 1.53 -10.24 1.69
CA SER A 118 2.70 -10.88 2.31
C SER A 118 2.64 -10.73 3.82
N ASN A 119 3.06 -11.75 4.56
CA ASN A 119 3.04 -11.75 6.04
C ASN A 119 4.42 -12.02 6.68
N GLY A 120 5.51 -11.87 5.92
CA GLY A 120 6.88 -12.15 6.36
C GLY A 120 7.31 -13.62 6.24
N TYR A 121 6.37 -14.57 6.26
CA TYR A 121 6.64 -16.01 6.11
C TYR A 121 6.18 -16.58 4.76
N ALA A 122 5.13 -15.97 4.19
CA ALA A 122 4.48 -16.37 2.96
C ALA A 122 4.01 -15.14 2.18
N TRP A 123 3.77 -15.33 0.89
CA TRP A 123 3.17 -14.31 0.04
C TRP A 123 2.34 -14.95 -1.07
N GLY A 124 1.43 -14.16 -1.63
CA GLY A 124 0.54 -14.61 -2.67
C GLY A 124 -0.46 -13.56 -3.13
N THR A 125 -1.59 -14.02 -3.64
CA THR A 125 -2.67 -13.14 -4.12
C THR A 125 -4.00 -13.47 -3.46
N CYS A 126 -4.84 -12.47 -3.32
CA CYS A 126 -6.21 -12.58 -2.84
C CYS A 126 -7.13 -11.94 -3.88
N SER A 127 -7.97 -12.73 -4.53
CA SER A 127 -8.98 -12.25 -5.47
C SER A 127 -10.34 -12.17 -4.80
N LEU A 128 -10.97 -11.00 -4.88
CA LEU A 128 -12.28 -10.71 -4.31
C LEU A 128 -13.27 -10.41 -5.44
N LYS A 129 -14.44 -11.05 -5.38
CA LYS A 129 -15.54 -10.83 -6.33
C LYS A 129 -16.87 -10.74 -5.59
N LYS A 130 -17.43 -9.54 -5.53
CA LYS A 130 -18.77 -9.27 -4.99
C LYS A 130 -19.83 -10.00 -5.80
N ARG A 131 -20.80 -10.54 -5.07
CA ARG A 131 -22.06 -11.08 -5.60
C ARG A 131 -23.21 -10.41 -4.84
N LYS A 132 -24.45 -10.79 -5.15
CA LYS A 132 -25.65 -10.14 -4.57
C LYS A 132 -25.76 -10.24 -3.04
N LYS A 133 -25.23 -11.30 -2.43
CA LYS A 133 -25.37 -11.59 -0.99
C LYS A 133 -24.04 -11.89 -0.27
N ASP A 134 -23.00 -12.20 -1.03
CA ASP A 134 -21.71 -12.64 -0.50
C ASP A 134 -20.57 -12.07 -1.35
N VAL A 135 -19.35 -12.16 -0.83
CA VAL A 135 -18.11 -11.92 -1.57
C VAL A 135 -17.39 -13.24 -1.71
N GLN A 136 -17.14 -13.64 -2.96
CA GLN A 136 -16.24 -14.77 -3.20
C GLN A 136 -14.79 -14.35 -3.06
N VAL A 137 -14.04 -15.17 -2.34
CA VAL A 137 -12.62 -15.01 -2.05
C VAL A 137 -11.87 -16.19 -2.64
N GLU A 138 -10.82 -15.91 -3.41
CA GLU A 138 -9.81 -16.89 -3.83
C GLU A 138 -8.46 -16.44 -3.28
N LEU A 139 -7.94 -17.18 -2.30
CA LEU A 139 -6.66 -16.93 -1.67
C LEU A 139 -5.62 -17.91 -2.21
N SER A 140 -4.61 -17.40 -2.91
CA SER A 140 -3.52 -18.19 -3.49
C SER A 140 -2.23 -17.96 -2.71
N VAL A 141 -1.51 -19.03 -2.38
CA VAL A 141 -0.17 -18.95 -1.77
C VAL A 141 0.86 -19.26 -2.87
N LEU A 142 1.72 -18.30 -3.18
CA LEU A 142 2.75 -18.45 -4.20
C LEU A 142 4.07 -18.93 -3.61
N TYR A 143 4.33 -18.60 -2.35
CA TYR A 143 5.49 -19.07 -1.59
C TYR A 143 5.17 -19.18 -0.10
N GLY A 144 5.84 -20.12 0.57
CA GLY A 144 5.68 -20.38 1.99
C GLY A 144 4.41 -21.15 2.31
N GLN A 145 3.90 -20.94 3.52
CA GLN A 145 2.69 -21.60 4.02
C GLN A 145 1.86 -20.59 4.81
N LEU A 146 0.55 -20.60 4.60
CA LEU A 146 -0.41 -19.77 5.31
C LEU A 146 -1.29 -20.65 6.19
N SER A 147 -1.48 -20.25 7.45
CA SER A 147 -2.46 -20.84 8.35
C SER A 147 -3.38 -19.70 8.80
N LEU A 148 -4.69 -19.86 8.58
CA LEU A 148 -5.71 -18.90 8.99
C LEU A 148 -6.70 -19.53 9.95
N SER A 149 -7.02 -18.80 11.00
CA SER A 149 -8.18 -19.05 11.87
C SER A 149 -9.34 -18.12 11.51
N LYS A 150 -9.07 -16.96 10.91
CA LYS A 150 -10.09 -15.99 10.54
C LYS A 150 -9.73 -15.20 9.28
N PHE A 151 -10.72 -14.98 8.42
CA PHE A 151 -10.64 -14.05 7.30
C PHE A 151 -11.73 -12.99 7.43
N VAL A 152 -11.35 -11.72 7.31
CA VAL A 152 -12.23 -10.57 7.53
C VAL A 152 -12.30 -9.70 6.29
N LEU A 153 -13.51 -9.36 5.89
CA LEU A 153 -13.78 -8.27 4.95
C LEU A 153 -14.29 -7.07 5.75
N ARG A 154 -13.47 -6.02 5.83
CA ARG A 154 -13.77 -4.82 6.62
C ARG A 154 -15.12 -4.23 6.19
N ASN A 155 -15.96 -3.90 7.18
CA ASN A 155 -17.31 -3.36 6.98
C ASN A 155 -18.25 -4.25 6.14
N PHE A 156 -17.96 -5.55 6.04
CA PHE A 156 -18.80 -6.50 5.32
C PHE A 156 -19.09 -7.73 6.16
N GLY A 157 -18.09 -8.53 6.53
CA GLY A 157 -18.31 -9.78 7.25
C GLY A 157 -17.02 -10.56 7.49
N ASN A 158 -17.12 -11.76 8.03
CA ASN A 158 -15.96 -12.62 8.26
C ASN A 158 -16.28 -14.10 8.07
N ARG A 159 -15.23 -14.90 7.88
CA ARG A 159 -15.27 -16.36 7.87
C ARG A 159 -14.24 -16.87 8.87
N GLU A 160 -14.67 -17.77 9.74
CA GLU A 160 -13.79 -18.49 10.66
C GLU A 160 -13.46 -19.87 10.09
N PHE A 161 -12.30 -20.39 10.46
CA PHE A 161 -11.81 -21.71 10.05
C PHE A 161 -11.64 -22.56 11.30
N ASP A 162 -12.08 -23.81 11.23
CA ASP A 162 -12.00 -24.76 12.35
C ASP A 162 -10.52 -25.00 12.72
N PRO A 163 -10.16 -25.05 14.02
CA PRO A 163 -8.81 -25.42 14.46
C PRO A 163 -8.28 -26.73 13.86
N ASP A 164 -9.14 -27.74 13.68
CA ASP A 164 -8.77 -29.06 13.14
C ASP A 164 -8.69 -29.06 11.60
N GLU A 165 -9.36 -28.09 10.96
CA GLU A 165 -9.26 -27.76 9.54
C GLU A 165 -8.55 -26.42 9.33
N SER A 166 -7.53 -26.10 10.15
CA SER A 166 -6.83 -24.81 10.02
C SER A 166 -6.49 -24.60 8.56
N GLY A 167 -6.89 -23.45 7.97
CA GLY A 167 -6.87 -23.20 6.53
C GLY A 167 -5.45 -23.16 6.00
N LEU A 168 -4.80 -24.32 5.99
CA LEU A 168 -3.41 -24.52 5.73
C LEU A 168 -3.25 -24.57 4.23
N ILE A 169 -2.66 -23.53 3.69
CA ILE A 169 -2.48 -23.39 2.26
C ILE A 169 -0.98 -23.34 2.03
N LYS A 170 -0.47 -24.29 1.26
CA LYS A 170 0.95 -24.40 0.89
C LYS A 170 1.20 -23.68 -0.43
N ALA A 171 2.48 -23.41 -0.71
CA ALA A 171 2.90 -22.86 -1.99
C ALA A 171 2.33 -23.66 -3.18
N GLY A 172 1.72 -22.94 -4.13
CA GLY A 172 1.04 -23.49 -5.30
C GLY A 172 -0.45 -23.80 -5.08
N GLU A 173 -0.93 -23.79 -3.83
CA GLU A 173 -2.32 -24.09 -3.51
C GLU A 173 -3.20 -22.83 -3.47
N LYS A 174 -4.51 -23.06 -3.59
CA LYS A 174 -5.55 -22.03 -3.54
C LYS A 174 -6.68 -22.46 -2.63
N LEU A 175 -7.18 -21.55 -1.81
CA LEU A 175 -8.38 -21.72 -1.01
C LEU A 175 -9.49 -20.81 -1.54
N LYS A 176 -10.65 -21.40 -1.83
CA LYS A 176 -11.84 -20.66 -2.27
C LYS A 176 -12.92 -20.71 -1.21
N PHE A 177 -13.51 -19.57 -0.91
CA PHE A 177 -14.60 -19.46 0.04
C PHE A 177 -15.48 -18.25 -0.24
N SER A 178 -16.67 -18.22 0.37
CA SER A 178 -17.52 -17.02 0.43
C SER A 178 -17.50 -16.44 1.84
N VAL A 179 -17.53 -15.12 1.92
CA VAL A 179 -17.85 -14.36 3.13
C VAL A 179 -19.24 -13.78 2.92
N SER A 180 -20.13 -13.94 3.89
CA SER A 180 -21.46 -13.30 3.88
C SER A 180 -21.44 -12.09 4.82
N GLY A 181 -22.24 -11.08 4.47
CA GLY A 181 -22.46 -9.90 5.32
C GLY A 181 -23.69 -10.01 6.19
#